data_AF-A0A950V5V4-F1
#
_entry.id   AF-A0A950V5V4-F1
#
_cell.length_a   1.000
_cell.length_b   1.000
_cell.length_c   1.000
_cell.angle_alpha   90.00
_cell.angle_beta   90.00
_cell.angle_gamma   90.00
#
_symmetry.space_group_name_H-M   'P 1'
#
loop_
_entity.id
_entity.type
_entity.pdbx_description
1 polymer ?
#
loop_
_entity_poly.entity_id
_entity_poly.type
_entity_poly.pdbx_seq_one_letter_code
_entity_poly.pdbx_strand_id
1 'polypeptide(L)'
;MAQPSQKKADSQVRAITKSAILIDTHNDIPSFAVDGIDIGNSPKTQTDIARLKQGGVGAVFFSVYVAANYVNGNHSANRALQ
;
A
#
# COMPACT_ATOMS: atom_id res chain seq x y z
N MET A 1 -18.41 21.73 -1.61
CA MET A 1 -19.31 20.57 -1.80
C MET A 1 -19.07 20.01 -3.19
N ALA A 2 -18.97 18.69 -3.37
CA ALA A 2 -18.79 18.08 -4.70
C ALA A 2 -20.00 18.33 -5.60
N GLN A 3 -19.77 18.59 -6.89
CA GLN A 3 -20.83 18.82 -7.86
C GLN A 3 -21.69 17.56 -8.08
N PRO A 4 -22.97 17.67 -8.50
CA PRO A 4 -23.86 16.52 -8.69
C PRO A 4 -23.32 15.44 -9.63
N SER A 5 -22.62 15.84 -10.70
CA SER A 5 -21.96 14.94 -11.66
C SER A 5 -20.85 14.11 -10.99
N GLN A 6 -20.06 14.73 -10.12
CA GLN A 6 -18.99 14.09 -9.37
C GLN A 6 -19.53 13.05 -8.38
N LYS A 7 -20.63 13.36 -7.68
CA LYS A 7 -21.29 12.38 -6.78
C LYS A 7 -21.77 11.14 -7.53
N LYS A 8 -22.30 11.31 -8.74
CA LYS A 8 -22.71 10.20 -9.61
C LYS A 8 -21.50 9.35 -10.02
N ALA A 9 -20.42 9.98 -10.48
CA ALA A 9 -19.17 9.30 -10.80
C ALA A 9 -18.62 8.51 -9.60
N ASP A 10 -18.57 9.13 -8.41
CA ASP A 10 -18.10 8.47 -7.19
C ASP A 10 -18.94 7.24 -6.82
N SER A 11 -20.26 7.30 -7.03
CA SER A 11 -21.14 6.17 -6.77
C SER A 11 -20.89 5.00 -7.72
N GLN A 12 -20.63 5.29 -8.99
CA GLN A 12 -20.29 4.30 -10.00
C GLN A 12 -18.92 3.67 -9.73
N VAL A 13 -17.90 4.48 -9.41
CA VAL A 13 -16.58 3.98 -9.03
C VAL A 13 -16.68 3.03 -7.85
N ARG A 14 -17.40 3.42 -6.77
CA ARG A 14 -17.61 2.53 -5.62
C ARG A 14 -18.34 1.23 -5.98
N ALA A 15 -19.32 1.28 -6.89
CA ALA A 15 -20.04 0.09 -7.32
C ALA A 15 -19.10 -0.88 -8.06
N ILE A 16 -18.26 -0.37 -8.97
CA ILE A 16 -17.27 -1.15 -9.72
C ILE A 16 -16.20 -1.73 -8.77
N THR A 17 -15.63 -0.91 -7.90
CA THR A 17 -14.59 -1.38 -6.96
C THR A 17 -15.14 -2.45 -6.02
N LYS A 18 -16.41 -2.40 -5.63
CA LYS A 18 -17.05 -3.45 -4.81
C LYS A 18 -17.37 -4.73 -5.56
N SER A 19 -17.51 -4.69 -6.88
CA SER A 19 -17.80 -5.88 -7.69
C SER A 19 -16.55 -6.61 -8.20
N ALA A 20 -15.36 -6.05 -7.97
CA ALA A 20 -14.08 -6.61 -8.39
C ALA A 20 -13.13 -6.81 -7.20
N ILE A 21 -12.14 -7.70 -7.38
CA ILE A 21 -11.00 -7.80 -6.46
C ILE A 21 -9.96 -6.79 -6.93
N LEU A 22 -9.75 -5.73 -6.16
CA LEU A 22 -8.66 -4.80 -6.40
C LEU A 22 -7.34 -5.40 -5.89
N ILE A 23 -6.37 -5.54 -6.80
CA ILE A 23 -5.05 -6.08 -6.52
C ILE A 23 -4.03 -4.96 -6.71
N ASP A 24 -3.37 -4.56 -5.63
CA ASP A 24 -2.20 -3.67 -5.68
C ASP A 24 -0.95 -4.53 -5.98
N THR A 25 -0.19 -4.14 -7.01
CA THR A 25 0.97 -4.92 -7.48
C THR A 25 2.30 -4.42 -6.92
N HIS A 26 2.32 -3.30 -6.20
CA HIS A 26 3.57 -2.76 -5.66
C HIS A 26 3.32 -1.81 -4.48
N ASN A 27 3.49 -2.31 -3.25
CA ASN A 27 3.34 -1.51 -2.05
C ASN A 27 4.58 -1.59 -1.15
N ASP A 28 5.19 -0.44 -0.88
CA ASP A 28 6.44 -0.30 -0.12
C ASP A 28 6.23 -0.19 1.41
N ILE A 29 5.02 -0.42 1.94
CA ILE A 29 4.82 -0.44 3.39
C ILE A 29 5.80 -1.36 4.16
N PRO A 30 6.30 -2.50 3.61
CA PRO A 30 7.31 -3.30 4.30
C PRO A 30 8.60 -2.53 4.59
N SER A 31 9.03 -1.60 3.72
CA SER A 31 10.24 -0.79 3.94
C SER A 31 10.19 -0.01 5.25
N PHE A 32 8.99 0.35 5.71
CA PHE A 32 8.78 1.00 7.00
C PHE A 32 8.50 0.00 8.13
N ALA A 33 7.85 -1.12 7.82
CA ALA A 33 7.55 -2.16 8.80
C ALA A 33 8.82 -2.83 9.35
N VAL A 34 9.81 -3.09 8.49
CA VAL A 34 11.13 -3.62 8.91
C VAL A 34 11.90 -2.62 9.79
N ASP A 35 11.58 -1.33 9.69
CA ASP A 35 12.14 -0.27 10.53
C ASP A 35 11.25 0.02 11.77
N GLY A 36 10.24 -0.83 12.03
CA GLY A 36 9.46 -0.84 13.27
C GLY A 36 8.08 -0.18 13.19
N ILE A 37 7.58 0.22 12.02
CA ILE A 37 6.21 0.73 11.89
C ILE A 37 5.18 -0.41 12.01
N ASP A 38 4.15 -0.17 12.82
CA ASP A 38 2.96 -1.02 12.87
C ASP A 38 1.96 -0.62 11.78
N ILE A 39 1.71 -1.54 10.84
CA ILE A 39 0.71 -1.37 9.77
C ILE A 39 -0.74 -1.30 10.29
N GLY A 40 -0.99 -1.74 11.53
CA GLY A 40 -2.27 -1.55 12.20
C GLY A 40 -2.59 -0.08 12.44
N ASN A 41 -1.58 0.79 12.56
CA ASN A 41 -1.74 2.22 12.78
C ASN A 41 -0.48 3.01 12.31
N SER A 42 -0.42 3.33 11.02
CA SER A 42 0.71 4.02 10.37
C SER A 42 0.31 5.38 9.77
N PRO A 43 -0.06 6.38 10.59
CA PRO A 43 -0.59 7.66 10.11
C PRO A 43 0.43 8.49 9.31
N LYS A 44 1.72 8.19 9.45
CA LYS A 44 2.81 8.85 8.72
C LYS A 44 3.09 8.23 7.35
N THR A 45 2.46 7.11 7.00
CA THR A 45 2.60 6.45 5.69
C THR A 45 1.31 6.55 4.88
N GLN A 46 1.29 6.00 3.69
CA GLN A 46 0.12 5.95 2.80
C GLN A 46 -0.75 4.70 3.04
N THR A 47 -0.27 3.73 3.79
CA THR A 47 -0.89 2.40 3.91
C THR A 47 -0.96 1.97 5.36
N ASP A 48 -2.18 1.76 5.85
CA ASP A 48 -2.53 0.98 7.05
C ASP A 48 -3.71 0.06 6.73
N ILE A 49 -3.98 -0.90 7.62
CA ILE A 49 -5.06 -1.88 7.45
C ILE A 49 -6.43 -1.20 7.33
N ALA A 50 -6.68 -0.11 8.04
CA ALA A 50 -7.97 0.59 8.00
C ALA A 50 -8.23 1.23 6.63
N ARG A 51 -7.22 1.91 6.05
CA ARG A 51 -7.26 2.52 4.72
C ARG A 51 -7.34 1.48 3.60
N LEU A 52 -6.63 0.36 3.71
CA LEU A 52 -6.75 -0.76 2.75
C LEU A 52 -8.18 -1.29 2.70
N LYS A 53 -8.81 -1.52 3.86
CA LYS A 53 -10.21 -1.93 3.97
C LYS A 53 -11.17 -0.87 3.43
N GLN A 54 -10.97 0.39 3.78
CA GLN A 54 -11.80 1.50 3.30
C GLN A 54 -11.73 1.67 1.77
N GLY A 55 -10.54 1.47 1.19
CA GLY A 55 -10.29 1.54 -0.25
C GLY A 55 -10.76 0.30 -1.03
N GLY A 56 -11.14 -0.79 -0.35
CA GLY A 56 -11.56 -2.03 -0.99
C GLY A 56 -10.43 -2.83 -1.63
N VAL A 57 -9.19 -2.68 -1.14
CA VAL A 57 -8.04 -3.45 -1.63
C VAL A 57 -8.15 -4.89 -1.13
N GLY A 58 -8.26 -5.83 -2.06
CA GLY A 58 -8.45 -7.25 -1.75
C GLY A 58 -7.14 -8.03 -1.61
N ALA A 59 -6.11 -7.64 -2.34
CA ALA A 59 -4.77 -8.22 -2.24
C ALA A 59 -3.69 -7.17 -2.51
N VAL A 60 -2.52 -7.36 -1.90
CA VAL A 60 -1.35 -6.51 -2.06
C VAL A 60 -0.13 -7.38 -2.30
N PHE A 61 0.62 -7.10 -3.36
CA PHE A 61 1.98 -7.57 -3.53
C PHE A 61 2.91 -6.61 -2.78
N PHE A 62 3.41 -7.08 -1.65
CA PHE A 62 4.35 -6.34 -0.83
C PHE A 62 5.74 -6.34 -1.49
N SER A 63 6.28 -5.14 -1.67
CA SER A 63 7.61 -4.94 -2.26
C SER A 63 8.70 -5.34 -1.27
N VAL A 64 9.58 -6.26 -1.70
CA VAL A 64 10.85 -6.54 -1.02
C VAL A 64 11.93 -5.74 -1.75
N TYR A 65 11.95 -4.43 -1.50
CA TYR A 65 12.87 -3.51 -2.15
C TYR A 65 14.20 -3.40 -1.38
N VAL A 66 15.31 -3.52 -2.12
CA VAL A 66 16.66 -3.27 -1.63
C VAL A 66 17.25 -2.11 -2.43
N ALA A 67 17.50 -0.99 -1.76
CA ALA A 67 18.09 0.17 -2.41
C ALA A 67 19.52 -0.10 -2.90
N ALA A 68 19.90 0.53 -4.01
CA ALA A 68 21.19 0.29 -4.66
C ALA A 68 22.39 0.57 -3.73
N ASN A 69 22.27 1.51 -2.80
CA ASN A 69 23.32 1.85 -1.85
C ASN A 69 23.70 0.71 -0.88
N TYR A 70 22.86 -0.32 -0.72
CA TYR A 70 23.21 -1.52 0.07
C TYR A 70 24.33 -2.36 -0.56
N VAL A 71 24.70 -2.09 -1.82
CA VAL A 71 25.92 -2.69 -2.43
C VAL A 71 27.19 -2.21 -1.71
N ASN A 72 27.17 -0.99 -1.15
CA ASN A 72 28.28 -0.46 -0.38
C ASN A 72 28.40 -1.29 0.91
N GLY A 73 29.47 -2.07 1.04
CA GLY A 73 29.68 -2.96 2.20
C GLY A 73 29.02 -4.33 2.08
N ASN A 74 28.51 -4.71 0.90
CA ASN A 74 27.92 -6.04 0.63
C ASN A 74 26.71 -6.36 1.54
N HIS A 75 25.83 -5.39 1.77
CA HIS A 75 24.68 -5.53 2.68
C HIS A 75 23.35 -5.90 1.99
N SER A 76 23.31 -5.97 0.66
CA SER A 76 22.07 -6.24 -0.10
C SER A 76 21.35 -7.53 0.33
N ALA A 77 22.10 -8.63 0.52
CA ALA A 77 21.53 -9.90 0.95
C ALA A 77 20.98 -9.83 2.39
N ASN A 78 21.70 -9.16 3.30
CA ASN A 78 21.24 -8.98 4.68
C ASN A 78 19.94 -8.17 4.72
N ARG A 79 19.83 -7.10 3.92
CA ARG A 79 18.59 -6.30 3.86
C ARG A 79 17.41 -7.08 3.29
N ALA A 80 17.62 -7.94 2.29
CA ALA A 80 16.55 -8.74 1.70
C ALA A 80 15.96 -9.80 2.66
N LEU A 81 16.69 -10.16 3.72
CA LEU A 81 16.33 -11.23 4.66
C LEU A 81 15.82 -10.71 6.03
N GLN A 82 15.74 -9.39 6.20
CA GLN A 82 15.13 -8.74 7.38
C GLN A 82 13.60 -8.78 7.29
#